data_AF-A0A2K8GKU6-F1
#
_entry.id   AF-A0A2K8GKU6-F1
#
_cell.length_a   1.000
_cell.length_b   1.000
_cell.length_c   1.000
_cell.angle_alpha   90.00
_cell.angle_beta   90.00
_cell.angle_gamma   90.00
#
_symmetry.space_group_name_H-M   'P 1'
#
loop_
_entity.id
_entity.type
_entity.pdbx_description
1 polymer ?
#
loop_
_entity_poly.entity_id
_entity_poly.type
_entity_poly.pdbx_seq_one_letter_code
_entity_poly.pdbx_strand_id
1 'polypeptide(L)'
;LAFMISSQLTCGMWALKPLFDDAGSRKFPFDMWMPVSPERSPDYHFGYAFQLLTICMSAYMYFGVDSVALSSVIFGCAQIDIIKDKILSVQPVWNKRSTEATETLHENYKTLIDCIKHHQAITIFTDLVENAYHTYLLFQLMGSVGIICMSALRLLVLDWRSVQFFSIVTYLSVMISQLFVCCWCGHELTATSEDLHTVL
;
A
#
# COMPACT_ATOMS: atom_id res chain seq x y z
N LEU A 1 -4.59 7.30 6.86
CA LEU A 1 -4.94 7.17 8.29
C LEU A 1 -6.43 6.85 8.52
N ALA A 2 -7.38 7.72 8.13
CA ALA A 2 -8.82 7.48 8.31
C ALA A 2 -9.29 6.15 7.70
N PHE A 3 -8.75 5.82 6.52
CA PHE A 3 -8.94 4.56 5.81
C PHE A 3 -8.48 3.31 6.59
N MET A 4 -7.33 3.39 7.27
CA MET A 4 -6.82 2.29 8.08
C MET A 4 -7.67 2.11 9.34
N ILE A 5 -8.13 3.22 9.94
CA ILE A 5 -8.96 3.18 11.14
C ILE A 5 -10.33 2.55 10.82
N SER A 6 -10.96 2.88 9.68
CA SER A 6 -12.24 2.29 9.28
C SER A 6 -12.12 0.80 8.94
N SER A 7 -11.04 0.40 8.29
CA SER A 7 -10.72 -1.02 8.03
C SER A 7 -10.56 -1.80 9.34
N GLN A 8 -9.75 -1.30 10.28
CA GLN A 8 -9.47 -1.99 11.54
C GLN A 8 -10.71 -2.07 12.44
N LEU A 9 -11.55 -1.03 12.44
CA LEU A 9 -12.86 -1.07 13.10
C LEU A 9 -13.76 -2.12 12.47
N THR A 10 -13.74 -2.27 11.14
CA THR A 10 -14.52 -3.30 10.44
C THR A 10 -14.02 -4.70 10.78
N CYS A 11 -12.72 -4.95 10.74
CA CYS A 11 -12.13 -6.23 11.15
C CYS A 11 -12.41 -6.55 12.62
N GLY A 12 -12.32 -5.55 13.50
CA GLY A 12 -12.71 -5.65 14.90
C GLY A 12 -14.19 -6.01 15.07
N MET A 13 -15.09 -5.36 14.32
CA MET A 13 -16.52 -5.67 14.33
C MET A 13 -16.81 -7.10 13.84
N TRP A 14 -16.12 -7.59 12.81
CA TRP A 14 -16.24 -8.98 12.35
C TRP A 14 -15.73 -9.98 13.39
N ALA A 15 -14.63 -9.67 14.06
CA ALA A 15 -14.08 -10.50 15.13
C ALA A 15 -14.93 -10.48 16.40
N LEU A 16 -15.65 -9.39 16.68
CA LEU A 16 -16.56 -9.24 17.81
C LEU A 16 -17.95 -9.84 17.56
N LYS A 17 -18.38 -9.97 16.30
CA LYS A 17 -19.66 -10.60 15.92
C LYS A 17 -19.92 -11.95 16.64
N PRO A 18 -19.01 -12.94 16.66
CA PRO A 18 -19.21 -14.22 17.34
C PRO A 18 -19.33 -14.12 18.87
N LEU A 19 -18.94 -12.99 19.48
CA LEU A 19 -19.11 -12.74 20.91
C LEU A 19 -20.53 -12.25 21.26
N PHE A 20 -21.22 -11.60 20.31
CA PHE A 20 -22.55 -11.02 20.50
C PHE A 20 -23.67 -11.81 19.81
N ASP A 21 -23.34 -12.63 18.81
CA ASP A 21 -24.28 -13.52 18.10
C ASP A 21 -24.45 -14.82 18.91
N ASP A 22 -25.04 -14.69 20.11
CA ASP A 22 -25.22 -15.74 21.09
C ASP A 22 -26.38 -16.68 20.69
N ALA A 23 -26.17 -17.45 19.62
CA ALA A 23 -27.07 -18.52 19.17
C ALA A 23 -26.62 -19.88 19.73
N GLY A 24 -26.70 -20.05 21.05
CA GLY A 24 -26.77 -21.34 21.74
C GLY A 24 -25.55 -22.27 21.71
N SER A 25 -24.47 -21.94 20.99
CA SER A 25 -23.23 -22.73 20.95
C SER A 25 -22.00 -21.82 20.92
N ARG A 26 -21.14 -21.93 21.94
CA ARG A 26 -19.86 -21.20 21.99
C ARG A 26 -19.00 -21.65 20.80
N LYS A 27 -18.77 -20.75 19.84
CA LYS A 27 -17.88 -20.99 18.70
C LYS A 27 -16.76 -19.96 18.70
N PHE A 28 -15.60 -20.38 18.18
CA PHE A 28 -14.49 -19.46 17.96
C PHE A 28 -14.77 -18.51 16.79
N PRO A 29 -14.14 -17.32 16.75
CA PRO A 29 -14.31 -16.37 15.65
C PRO A 29 -13.96 -16.92 14.28
N PHE A 30 -12.96 -17.81 14.22
CA PHE A 30 -12.60 -18.54 13.02
C PHE A 30 -12.74 -20.04 13.27
N ASP A 31 -13.35 -20.71 12.30
CA ASP A 31 -13.49 -22.16 12.28
C ASP A 31 -12.14 -22.78 11.88
N MET A 32 -11.27 -22.96 12.88
CA MET A 32 -9.92 -23.51 12.73
C MET A 32 -9.70 -24.58 13.78
N TRP A 33 -8.96 -25.63 13.41
CA TRP A 33 -8.55 -26.64 14.39
C TRP A 33 -7.69 -25.98 15.48
N MET A 34 -8.11 -26.16 16.73
CA MET A 34 -7.42 -25.66 17.90
C MET A 34 -7.22 -26.81 18.91
N PRO A 35 -6.10 -26.81 19.65
CA PRO A 35 -5.88 -27.78 20.72
C PRO A 35 -6.78 -27.54 21.95
N VAL A 36 -7.57 -26.47 21.94
CA VAL A 36 -8.49 -26.05 23.01
C VAL A 36 -9.94 -26.23 22.59
N SER A 37 -10.76 -26.80 23.48
CA SER A 37 -12.18 -27.02 23.22
C SER A 37 -13.02 -25.78 23.55
N PRO A 38 -13.96 -25.34 22.69
CA PRO A 38 -14.86 -24.20 22.96
C PRO A 38 -15.81 -24.43 24.16
N GLU A 39 -15.97 -25.69 24.54
CA GLU A 39 -16.94 -26.17 25.53
C GLU A 39 -16.49 -25.91 26.99
N ARG A 40 -15.20 -25.65 27.23
CA ARG A 40 -14.61 -25.50 28.59
C ARG A 40 -14.14 -24.06 28.85
N SER A 41 -14.48 -23.53 30.02
CA SER A 41 -14.53 -22.06 30.25
C SER A 41 -13.24 -21.32 30.67
N PRO A 42 -12.04 -21.90 30.80
CA PRO A 42 -10.84 -21.09 30.64
C PRO A 42 -10.27 -21.18 29.22
N ASP A 43 -10.40 -22.35 28.59
CA ASP A 43 -9.80 -22.67 27.29
C ASP A 43 -10.43 -21.87 26.15
N TYR A 44 -11.75 -21.61 26.22
CA TYR A 44 -12.47 -20.76 25.29
C TYR A 44 -11.93 -19.32 25.27
N HIS A 45 -11.75 -18.69 26.44
CA HIS A 45 -11.28 -17.30 26.50
C HIS A 45 -9.83 -17.17 26.03
N PHE A 46 -8.97 -18.15 26.34
CA PHE A 46 -7.60 -18.16 25.86
C PHE A 46 -7.53 -18.34 24.35
N GLY A 47 -8.27 -19.31 23.80
CA GLY A 47 -8.35 -19.52 22.35
C GLY A 47 -8.91 -18.30 21.61
N TYR A 48 -9.96 -17.68 22.14
CA TYR A 48 -10.55 -16.46 21.59
C TYR A 48 -9.55 -15.30 21.58
N ALA A 49 -8.89 -15.03 22.70
CA ALA A 49 -7.91 -13.95 22.81
C ALA A 49 -6.72 -14.18 21.87
N PHE A 50 -6.26 -15.43 21.76
CA PHE A 50 -5.19 -15.80 20.84
C PHE A 50 -5.57 -15.58 19.38
N GLN A 51 -6.77 -16.02 18.96
CA GLN A 51 -7.25 -15.78 17.60
C GLN A 51 -7.36 -14.27 17.32
N LEU A 52 -7.99 -13.51 18.22
CA LEU A 52 -8.14 -12.06 18.08
C LEU A 52 -6.80 -11.35 17.94
N LEU A 53 -5.83 -11.67 18.82
CA LEU A 53 -4.49 -11.09 18.76
C LEU A 53 -3.79 -11.43 17.43
N THR A 54 -3.90 -12.68 16.98
CA THR A 54 -3.29 -13.14 15.72
C THR A 54 -3.87 -12.40 14.52
N ILE A 55 -5.19 -12.19 14.47
CA ILE A 55 -5.87 -11.44 13.39
C ILE A 55 -5.45 -9.98 13.40
N CYS A 56 -5.42 -9.34 14.58
CA CYS A 56 -4.98 -7.95 14.69
C CYS A 56 -3.52 -7.81 14.23
N MET A 57 -2.63 -8.67 14.73
CA MET A 57 -1.22 -8.67 14.34
C MET A 57 -1.04 -8.89 12.83
N SER A 58 -1.72 -9.87 12.24
CA SER A 58 -1.62 -10.14 10.81
C SER A 58 -2.14 -8.98 9.97
N ALA A 59 -3.26 -8.36 10.36
CA ALA A 59 -3.77 -7.16 9.71
C ALA A 59 -2.76 -6.01 9.77
N TYR A 60 -2.15 -5.74 10.93
CA TYR A 60 -1.13 -4.71 11.07
C TYR A 60 0.11 -4.99 10.23
N MET A 61 0.60 -6.23 10.21
CA MET A 61 1.76 -6.61 9.38
C MET A 61 1.46 -6.41 7.91
N TYR A 62 0.28 -6.82 7.45
CA TYR A 62 -0.15 -6.66 6.06
C TYR A 62 -0.19 -5.19 5.64
N PHE A 63 -0.85 -4.33 6.42
CA PHE A 63 -0.86 -2.89 6.19
C PHE A 63 0.54 -2.26 6.24
N GLY A 64 1.41 -2.76 7.13
CA GLY A 64 2.79 -2.32 7.20
C GLY A 64 3.54 -2.58 5.89
N VAL A 65 3.41 -3.79 5.34
CA VAL A 65 4.05 -4.15 4.07
C VAL A 65 3.51 -3.32 2.91
N ASP A 66 2.18 -3.20 2.78
CA ASP A 66 1.54 -2.34 1.76
C ASP A 66 2.04 -0.90 1.84
N SER A 67 2.08 -0.33 3.05
CA SER A 67 2.50 1.05 3.27
C SER A 67 3.96 1.29 2.92
N VAL A 68 4.86 0.37 3.26
CA VAL A 68 6.29 0.50 2.95
C VAL A 68 6.52 0.35 1.44
N ALA A 69 5.83 -0.59 0.78
CA ALA A 69 5.90 -0.76 -0.67
C ALA A 69 5.47 0.52 -1.40
N LEU A 70 4.29 1.06 -1.06
CA LEU A 70 3.76 2.30 -1.65
C LEU A 70 4.66 3.50 -1.37
N SER A 71 5.16 3.63 -0.14
CA SER A 71 6.06 4.74 0.23
C SER A 71 7.38 4.70 -0.54
N SER A 72 7.90 3.49 -0.81
CA SER A 72 9.13 3.33 -1.59
C SER A 72 8.96 3.80 -3.03
N VAL A 73 7.83 3.47 -3.66
CA VAL A 73 7.51 3.93 -5.03
C VAL A 73 7.35 5.45 -5.07
N ILE A 74 6.57 6.02 -4.16
CA ILE A 74 6.36 7.49 -4.07
C ILE A 74 7.69 8.21 -3.81
N PHE A 75 8.54 7.66 -2.95
CA PHE A 75 9.87 8.20 -2.71
C PHE A 75 10.71 8.19 -3.99
N GLY A 76 10.66 7.12 -4.79
CA GLY A 76 11.29 7.07 -6.11
C GLY A 76 10.82 8.19 -7.05
N CYS A 77 9.51 8.37 -7.19
CA CYS A 77 8.92 9.46 -7.98
C CYS A 77 9.40 10.84 -7.51
N ALA A 78 9.35 11.09 -6.20
CA ALA A 78 9.77 12.37 -5.62
C ALA A 78 11.26 12.67 -5.87
N GLN A 79 12.13 11.65 -5.86
CA GLN A 79 13.54 11.85 -6.19
C GLN A 79 13.75 12.21 -7.66
N ILE A 80 12.94 11.67 -8.57
CA ILE A 80 12.99 12.03 -9.99
C ILE A 80 12.56 13.50 -10.18
N ASP A 81 11.49 13.93 -9.51
CA ASP A 81 11.04 15.33 -9.55
C ASP A 81 12.13 16.30 -9.05
N ILE A 82 12.86 15.93 -7.99
CA ILE A 82 14.00 16.72 -7.49
C ILE A 82 15.10 16.85 -8.57
N ILE A 83 15.38 15.79 -9.33
CA ILE A 83 16.36 15.85 -10.42
C ILE A 83 15.84 16.77 -11.54
N LYS A 84 14.56 16.65 -11.90
CA LYS A 84 13.93 17.51 -12.91
C LYS A 84 14.05 18.99 -12.54
N ASP A 85 13.73 19.35 -11.29
CA ASP A 85 13.86 20.73 -10.81
C ASP A 85 15.31 21.21 -10.82
N LYS A 86 16.28 20.35 -10.46
CA LYS A 86 17.71 20.68 -10.55
C LYS A 86 18.15 20.95 -11.99
N ILE A 87 17.68 20.15 -12.94
CA ILE A 87 17.98 20.33 -14.38
C ILE A 87 17.36 21.64 -14.89
N LEU A 88 16.12 21.94 -14.51
CA LEU A 88 15.43 23.19 -14.89
C LEU A 88 16.05 24.43 -14.24
N SER A 89 16.73 24.29 -13.09
CA SER A 89 17.41 25.39 -12.40
C SER A 89 18.74 25.83 -13.03
N VAL A 90 19.20 25.12 -14.08
CA VAL A 90 20.45 25.43 -14.80
C VAL A 90 20.38 26.83 -15.41
N GLN A 91 21.36 27.67 -15.09
CA GLN A 91 21.34 29.08 -15.50
C GLN A 91 21.79 29.27 -16.95
N PRO A 92 21.10 30.11 -17.75
CA PRO A 92 21.53 30.43 -19.10
C PRO A 92 22.82 31.27 -19.10
N VAL A 93 23.77 30.90 -19.96
CA VAL A 93 25.11 31.50 -20.03
C VAL A 93 25.19 32.66 -21.05
N TRP A 94 24.19 32.80 -21.93
CA TRP A 94 24.23 33.65 -23.13
C TRP A 94 24.42 35.16 -22.88
N ASN A 95 24.08 35.66 -21.67
CA ASN A 95 24.08 37.10 -21.37
C ASN A 95 25.11 37.51 -20.30
N LYS A 96 26.04 36.61 -19.92
CA LYS A 96 27.04 36.85 -18.86
C LYS A 96 28.40 37.30 -19.44
N ARG A 97 29.14 38.11 -18.68
CA ARG A 97 30.52 38.51 -19.04
C ARG A 97 31.42 37.27 -19.11
N SER A 98 32.47 37.30 -19.94
CA SER A 98 33.37 36.15 -20.20
C SER A 98 33.84 35.42 -18.91
N THR A 99 34.20 36.14 -17.85
CA THR A 99 34.64 35.55 -16.58
C THR A 99 33.49 34.89 -15.81
N GLU A 100 32.36 35.58 -15.63
CA GLU A 100 31.15 35.04 -14.97
C GLU A 100 30.51 33.89 -15.77
N ALA A 101 30.60 33.92 -17.10
CA ALA A 101 30.13 32.87 -17.99
C ALA A 101 30.90 31.56 -17.77
N THR A 102 32.21 31.66 -17.50
CA THR A 102 33.08 30.49 -17.27
C THR A 102 32.79 29.86 -15.92
N GLU A 103 32.59 30.66 -14.86
CA GLU A 103 32.18 30.17 -13.53
C GLU A 103 30.79 29.51 -13.57
N THR A 104 29.81 30.16 -14.22
CA THR A 104 28.45 29.62 -14.35
C THR A 104 28.45 28.30 -15.13
N LEU A 105 29.28 28.17 -16.19
CA LEU A 105 29.40 26.94 -16.95
C LEU A 105 29.96 25.79 -16.09
N HIS A 106 30.97 26.08 -15.25
CA HIS A 106 31.55 25.10 -14.35
C HIS A 106 30.54 24.62 -13.30
N GLU A 107 29.75 25.54 -12.72
CA GLU A 107 28.68 25.20 -11.78
C GLU A 107 27.55 24.38 -12.43
N ASN A 108 27.13 24.75 -13.64
CA ASN A 108 26.13 24.01 -14.41
C ASN A 108 26.63 22.59 -14.74
N TYR A 109 27.90 22.45 -15.15
CA TYR A 109 28.51 21.15 -15.45
C TYR A 109 28.58 20.26 -14.20
N LYS A 110 28.94 20.83 -13.05
CA LYS A 110 28.94 20.12 -11.76
C LYS A 110 27.54 19.66 -11.37
N THR A 111 26.54 20.54 -11.49
CA THR A 111 25.12 20.23 -11.24
C THR A 111 24.65 19.07 -12.13
N LEU A 112 25.01 19.09 -13.42
CA LEU A 112 24.64 18.03 -14.35
C LEU A 112 25.27 16.68 -13.98
N ILE A 113 26.56 16.66 -13.59
CA ILE A 113 27.21 15.43 -13.12
C ILE A 113 26.50 14.87 -11.88
N ASP A 114 26.15 15.73 -10.93
CA ASP A 114 25.44 15.31 -9.72
C ASP A 114 24.04 14.79 -10.05
N CYS A 115 23.33 15.40 -11.00
CA CYS A 115 22.05 14.89 -11.52
C CYS A 115 22.19 13.50 -12.15
N ILE A 116 23.23 13.26 -12.97
CA ILE A 116 23.48 11.94 -13.59
C ILE A 116 23.75 10.88 -12.52
N LYS A 117 24.60 11.18 -11.53
CA LYS A 117 24.89 10.26 -10.42
C LYS A 117 23.65 9.96 -9.60
N HIS A 118 22.83 10.98 -9.34
CA HIS A 118 21.58 10.80 -8.61
C HIS A 118 20.60 9.94 -9.42
N HIS A 119 20.46 10.20 -10.73
CA HIS A 119 19.59 9.40 -11.59
C HIS A 119 20.01 7.93 -11.59
N GLN A 120 21.31 7.64 -11.71
CA GLN A 120 21.84 6.28 -11.60
C GLN A 120 21.49 5.61 -10.25
N ALA A 121 21.58 6.36 -9.15
CA ALA A 121 21.20 5.85 -7.83
C ALA A 121 19.69 5.56 -7.74
N ILE A 122 18.84 6.39 -8.35
CA ILE A 122 17.39 6.15 -8.41
C ILE A 122 17.09 4.91 -9.25
N THR A 123 17.74 4.72 -10.40
CA THR A 123 17.55 3.52 -11.22
C THR A 123 17.85 2.25 -10.42
N ILE A 124 18.95 2.23 -9.67
CA ILE A 124 19.30 1.10 -8.78
C ILE A 124 18.27 0.92 -7.67
N PHE A 125 17.79 2.03 -7.09
CA PHE A 125 16.75 1.99 -6.05
C PHE A 125 15.44 1.41 -6.58
N THR A 126 14.97 1.86 -7.75
CA THR A 126 13.74 1.37 -8.37
C THR A 126 13.84 -0.11 -8.72
N ASP A 127 14.98 -0.57 -9.26
CA ASP A 127 15.21 -2.00 -9.53
C ASP A 127 15.20 -2.83 -8.25
N LEU A 128 15.75 -2.32 -7.14
CA LEU A 128 15.70 -2.98 -5.84
C LEU A 128 14.27 -3.07 -5.30
N VAL A 129 13.50 -1.99 -5.41
CA VAL A 129 12.08 -1.94 -5.00
C VAL A 129 11.24 -2.91 -5.83
N GLU A 130 11.43 -2.92 -7.14
CA GLU A 130 10.75 -3.85 -8.05
C GLU A 130 11.09 -5.30 -7.68
N ASN A 131 12.37 -5.63 -7.56
CA ASN A 131 12.79 -6.99 -7.20
C ASN A 131 12.26 -7.43 -5.82
N ALA A 132 12.19 -6.51 -4.85
CA ALA A 132 11.66 -6.80 -3.51
C ALA A 132 10.13 -7.03 -3.51
N TYR A 133 9.37 -6.25 -4.29
CA TYR A 133 7.91 -6.22 -4.19
C TYR A 133 7.17 -6.84 -5.38
N HIS A 134 7.80 -7.18 -6.50
CA HIS A 134 7.10 -7.68 -7.70
C HIS A 134 6.24 -8.92 -7.41
N THR A 135 6.79 -9.91 -6.70
CA THR A 135 6.07 -11.14 -6.35
C THR A 135 4.93 -10.83 -5.39
N TYR A 136 5.18 -9.96 -4.40
CA TYR A 136 4.16 -9.52 -3.45
C TYR A 136 2.99 -8.82 -4.16
N LEU A 137 3.27 -7.86 -5.05
CA LEU A 137 2.27 -7.14 -5.83
C LEU A 137 1.45 -8.08 -6.72
N LEU A 138 2.07 -9.10 -7.31
CA LEU A 138 1.35 -10.11 -8.10
C LEU A 138 0.33 -10.86 -7.25
N PHE A 139 0.76 -11.40 -6.10
CA PHE A 139 -0.15 -12.10 -5.18
C PHE A 139 -1.22 -11.18 -4.61
N GLN A 140 -0.87 -9.93 -4.35
CA GLN A 140 -1.76 -8.90 -3.85
C GLN A 140 -2.89 -8.60 -4.84
N LEU A 141 -2.56 -8.42 -6.13
CA LEU A 141 -3.53 -8.19 -7.19
C LEU A 141 -4.43 -9.41 -7.41
N MET A 142 -3.85 -10.60 -7.52
CA MET A 142 -4.60 -11.84 -7.69
C MET A 142 -5.54 -12.10 -6.51
N GLY A 143 -5.05 -11.91 -5.28
CA GLY A 143 -5.82 -12.04 -4.05
C GLY A 143 -6.96 -11.02 -3.97
N SER A 144 -6.68 -9.75 -4.30
CA SER A 144 -7.69 -8.68 -4.30
C SER A 144 -8.82 -8.96 -5.27
N VAL A 145 -8.51 -9.42 -6.50
CA VAL A 145 -9.52 -9.83 -7.48
C VAL A 145 -10.38 -10.96 -6.94
N GLY A 146 -9.75 -12.01 -6.39
CA GLY A 146 -10.48 -13.14 -5.78
C GLY A 146 -11.41 -12.70 -4.65
N ILE A 147 -10.93 -11.84 -3.75
CA ILE A 147 -11.70 -11.28 -2.64
C ILE A 147 -12.88 -10.46 -3.15
N ILE A 148 -12.68 -9.60 -4.16
CA ILE A 148 -13.74 -8.78 -4.75
C ILE A 148 -14.82 -9.67 -5.38
N CYS A 149 -14.42 -10.68 -6.16
CA CYS A 149 -15.35 -11.62 -6.79
C CYS A 149 -16.19 -12.38 -5.75
N MET A 150 -15.54 -12.94 -4.72
CA MET A 150 -16.24 -13.70 -3.68
C MET A 150 -17.17 -12.81 -2.84
N SER A 151 -16.74 -11.58 -2.55
CA SER A 151 -17.54 -10.60 -1.81
C SER A 151 -18.76 -10.16 -2.63
N ALA A 152 -18.60 -9.95 -3.94
CA ALA A 152 -19.70 -9.63 -4.85
C ALA A 152 -20.73 -10.77 -4.91
N LEU A 153 -20.28 -12.02 -5.01
CA LEU A 153 -21.18 -13.19 -4.95
C LEU A 153 -21.92 -13.28 -3.61
N ARG A 154 -21.26 -12.97 -2.49
CA ARG A 154 -21.90 -12.92 -1.16
C ARG A 154 -22.97 -11.84 -1.07
N LEU A 155 -22.75 -10.67 -1.68
CA LEU A 155 -23.75 -9.60 -1.70
C LEU A 155 -25.04 -9.98 -2.45
N LEU A 156 -24.96 -10.87 -3.45
CA LEU A 156 -26.14 -11.33 -4.19
C LEU A 156 -27.08 -12.21 -3.35
N VAL A 157 -26.55 -12.86 -2.30
CA VAL A 157 -27.30 -13.82 -1.48
C VAL A 157 -27.83 -13.18 -0.18
N LEU A 158 -27.24 -12.06 0.25
CA LEU A 158 -27.59 -11.41 1.52
C LEU A 158 -28.72 -10.40 1.36
N ASP A 159 -29.59 -10.33 2.36
CA ASP A 159 -30.61 -9.29 2.43
C ASP A 159 -29.97 -7.90 2.59
N TRP A 160 -30.42 -6.96 1.76
CA TRP A 160 -30.02 -5.54 1.76
C TRP A 160 -30.17 -4.82 3.11
N ARG A 161 -31.07 -5.29 3.99
CA ARG A 161 -31.30 -4.74 5.34
C ARG A 161 -30.38 -5.34 6.41
N SER A 162 -29.57 -6.33 6.08
CA SER A 162 -28.67 -6.99 7.03
C SER A 162 -27.44 -6.12 7.32
N VAL A 163 -27.03 -6.06 8.59
CA VAL A 163 -25.77 -5.43 9.00
C VAL A 163 -24.56 -6.05 8.27
N GLN A 164 -24.66 -7.34 7.93
CA GLN A 164 -23.62 -8.05 7.17
C GLN A 164 -23.47 -7.50 5.75
N PHE A 165 -24.57 -7.09 5.11
CA PHE A 165 -24.54 -6.47 3.78
C PHE A 165 -23.74 -5.18 3.81
N PHE A 166 -24.07 -4.27 4.74
CA PHE A 166 -23.35 -2.99 4.89
C PHE A 166 -21.86 -3.19 5.19
N SER A 167 -21.54 -4.20 6.01
CA SER A 167 -20.16 -4.50 6.35
C SER A 167 -19.35 -5.02 5.17
N ILE A 168 -19.92 -5.91 4.33
CA ILE A 168 -19.26 -6.38 3.11
C ILE A 168 -19.11 -5.26 2.08
N VAL A 169 -20.10 -4.37 1.95
CA VAL A 169 -19.99 -3.20 1.06
C VAL A 169 -18.86 -2.27 1.50
N THR A 170 -18.74 -2.01 2.80
CA THR A 170 -17.66 -1.18 3.36
C THR A 170 -16.30 -1.86 3.15
N TYR A 171 -16.24 -3.18 3.32
CA TYR A 171 -15.02 -3.93 3.05
C TYR A 171 -14.63 -3.90 1.55
N LEU A 172 -15.60 -4.03 0.64
CA LEU A 172 -15.38 -3.94 -0.80
C LEU A 172 -14.87 -2.56 -1.23
N SER A 173 -15.44 -1.48 -0.68
CA SER A 173 -14.97 -0.13 -0.99
C SER A 173 -13.51 0.08 -0.55
N VAL A 174 -13.14 -0.50 0.60
CA VAL A 174 -11.75 -0.53 1.08
C VAL A 174 -10.86 -1.26 0.09
N MET A 175 -11.18 -2.51 -0.28
CA MET A 175 -10.36 -3.29 -1.22
C MET A 175 -10.21 -2.61 -2.60
N ILE A 176 -11.28 -2.03 -3.13
CA ILE A 176 -11.25 -1.31 -4.41
C ILE A 176 -10.35 -0.07 -4.33
N SER A 177 -10.42 0.70 -3.24
CA SER A 177 -9.55 1.87 -3.08
C SER A 177 -8.08 1.49 -2.91
N GLN A 178 -7.78 0.37 -2.25
CA GLN A 178 -6.41 -0.15 -2.15
C GLN A 178 -5.87 -0.54 -3.53
N LEU A 179 -6.69 -1.22 -4.34
CA LEU A 179 -6.36 -1.53 -5.73
C LEU A 179 -6.11 -0.26 -6.56
N PHE A 180 -6.98 0.74 -6.42
CA PHE A 180 -6.84 2.03 -7.11
C PHE A 180 -5.51 2.71 -6.75
N VAL A 181 -5.16 2.78 -5.47
CA VAL A 181 -3.89 3.38 -5.01
C VAL A 181 -2.68 2.61 -5.55
N CYS A 182 -2.73 1.28 -5.56
CA CYS A 182 -1.67 0.45 -6.12
C CYS A 182 -1.48 0.73 -7.63
N CYS A 183 -2.57 0.78 -8.39
CA CYS A 183 -2.53 1.09 -9.82
C CYS A 183 -2.08 2.54 -10.08
N TRP A 184 -2.51 3.48 -9.24
CA TRP A 184 -2.09 4.89 -9.30
C TRP A 184 -0.58 5.03 -9.12
N CYS A 185 0.00 4.37 -8.12
CA CYS A 185 1.45 4.40 -7.91
C CYS A 185 2.24 3.83 -9.09
N GLY A 186 1.76 2.74 -9.72
CA GLY A 186 2.36 2.22 -10.94
C GLY A 186 2.27 3.17 -12.13
N HIS A 187 1.12 3.86 -12.26
CA HIS A 187 0.94 4.89 -13.29
C HIS A 187 1.86 6.08 -13.09
N GLU A 188 1.93 6.63 -11.87
CA GLU A 188 2.81 7.76 -11.54
C GLU A 188 4.27 7.41 -11.80
N LEU A 189 4.73 6.22 -11.40
CA LEU A 189 6.11 5.80 -11.67
C LEU A 189 6.42 5.78 -13.18
N THR A 190 5.47 5.29 -13.99
CA THR A 190 5.61 5.26 -15.45
C THR A 190 5.60 6.68 -16.03
N ALA A 191 4.66 7.51 -15.60
CA ALA A 191 4.52 8.89 -16.08
C ALA A 191 5.74 9.76 -15.74
N THR A 192 6.24 9.68 -14.50
CA THR A 192 7.45 10.39 -14.07
C THR A 192 8.69 9.93 -14.85
N SER A 193 8.77 8.65 -15.21
CA SER A 193 9.86 8.14 -16.05
C SER A 193 9.82 8.66 -17.49
N GLU A 194 8.64 8.75 -18.10
CA GLU A 194 8.45 9.29 -19.46
C GLU A 194 8.71 10.80 -19.53
N ASP A 195 8.28 11.54 -18.52
CA ASP A 195 8.45 12.98 -18.43
C ASP A 195 9.93 13.36 -18.27
N LEU A 196 10.70 12.59 -17.49
CA LEU A 196 12.15 12.76 -17.40
C LEU A 196 12.83 12.62 -18.78
N HIS A 197 12.44 11.63 -19.59
CA HIS A 197 12.98 11.44 -20.93
C HIS A 197 12.64 12.59 -21.89
N THR A 198 11.58 13.35 -21.61
CA THR A 198 11.18 14.50 -22.44
C THR A 198 11.93 15.78 -22.06
N VAL A 199 12.35 15.90 -20.80
CA VAL A 199 13.08 17.07 -20.27
C VAL A 199 14.59 16.98 -20.53
N LEU A 200 15.14 15.78 -20.65
CA LEU A 200 16.57 15.51 -20.87
C LEU A 200 16.94 15.60 -22.35
#